data_AF-A0A935UJZ9-F1
#
_entry.id   AF-A0A935UJZ9-F1
#
_cell.length_a   1.000
_cell.length_b   1.000
_cell.length_c   1.000
_cell.angle_alpha   90.00
_cell.angle_beta   90.00
_cell.angle_gamma   90.00
#
_symmetry.space_group_name_H-M   'P 1'
#
loop_
_entity.id
_entity.type
_entity.pdbx_description
1 polymer ?
#
loop_
_entity_poly.entity_id
_entity_poly.type
_entity_poly.pdbx_seq_one_letter_code
_entity_poly.pdbx_strand_id
1 'polypeptide(L)'
;MRNKNRYIILTKVGININNYPAIFEHLKQYQTQLEKRWDKGNHWWELRPCKYYDKFSLPKIHIPAFALESRFAIDKGEYVSLNPAYFIPKDDKYLWPF
;
A
#
# COMPACT_ATOMS: atom_id res chain seq x y z
N MET A 1 8.29 7.87 -14.17
CA MET A 1 7.45 6.92 -13.39
C MET A 1 6.81 5.91 -14.36
N ARG A 2 7.34 4.67 -14.43
CA ARG A 2 6.76 3.61 -15.28
C ARG A 2 5.41 3.17 -14.66
N ASN A 3 4.34 3.30 -15.46
CA ASN A 3 2.93 2.93 -15.23
C ASN A 3 2.07 3.92 -14.42
N LYS A 4 1.35 4.81 -15.14
CA LYS A 4 0.40 5.79 -14.60
C LYS A 4 -0.98 5.23 -14.17
N ASN A 5 -1.27 3.94 -14.43
CA ASN A 5 -2.60 3.35 -14.19
C ASN A 5 -2.52 2.04 -13.39
N ARG A 6 -1.86 2.05 -12.23
CA ARG A 6 -1.88 0.91 -11.32
C ARG A 6 -2.53 1.30 -10.01
N TYR A 7 -3.42 0.45 -9.54
CA TYR A 7 -4.16 0.62 -8.30
C TYR A 7 -3.90 -0.57 -7.38
N ILE A 8 -4.11 -0.37 -6.08
CA ILE A 8 -4.09 -1.45 -5.09
C ILE A 8 -5.51 -1.69 -4.58
N ILE A 9 -5.87 -2.96 -4.45
CA ILE A 9 -7.09 -3.35 -3.72
C ILE A 9 -6.70 -3.48 -2.25
N LEU A 10 -7.19 -2.56 -1.43
CA LEU A 10 -6.86 -2.49 0.00
C LEU A 10 -7.94 -3.15 0.87
N THR A 11 -7.87 -4.46 0.99
CA THR A 11 -8.76 -5.26 1.88
C THR A 11 -8.15 -5.37 3.28
N LYS A 12 -8.35 -4.33 4.12
CA LYS A 12 -7.87 -4.34 5.52
C LYS A 12 -8.56 -5.44 6.33
N VAL A 13 -7.90 -5.91 7.39
CA VAL A 13 -8.51 -6.83 8.36
C VAL A 13 -9.81 -6.22 8.91
N GLY A 14 -10.89 -7.01 8.90
CA GLY A 14 -12.21 -6.57 9.37
C GLY A 14 -13.07 -5.86 8.32
N ILE A 15 -12.61 -5.76 7.07
CA ILE A 15 -13.44 -5.24 5.98
C ILE A 15 -14.63 -6.17 5.72
N ASN A 16 -15.84 -5.60 5.63
CA ASN A 16 -17.01 -6.35 5.18
C ASN A 16 -16.93 -6.53 3.65
N ILE A 17 -16.40 -7.67 3.20
CA ILE A 17 -16.19 -7.97 1.78
C ILE A 17 -17.49 -8.06 0.98
N ASN A 18 -18.63 -8.33 1.64
CA ASN A 18 -19.94 -8.41 0.98
C ASN A 18 -20.41 -7.07 0.44
N ASN A 19 -19.87 -5.96 0.95
CA ASN A 19 -20.14 -4.62 0.41
C ASN A 19 -19.47 -4.40 -0.96
N TYR A 20 -18.57 -5.29 -1.38
CA TYR A 20 -17.75 -5.16 -2.60
C TYR A 20 -17.75 -6.44 -3.44
N PRO A 21 -18.91 -6.87 -3.98
CA PRO A 21 -19.04 -8.16 -4.67
C PRO A 21 -18.12 -8.28 -5.90
N ALA A 22 -17.93 -7.20 -6.67
CA ALA A 22 -17.02 -7.21 -7.81
C ALA A 22 -15.55 -7.41 -7.40
N ILE A 23 -15.14 -6.87 -6.25
CA ILE A 23 -13.78 -7.05 -5.71
C ILE A 23 -13.62 -8.48 -5.20
N PHE A 24 -14.63 -9.02 -4.51
CA PHE A 24 -14.61 -10.39 -4.04
C PHE A 24 -14.45 -11.39 -5.19
N GLU A 25 -15.27 -11.26 -6.24
CA GLU A 25 -15.19 -12.15 -7.41
C GLU A 25 -13.85 -12.02 -8.14
N HIS A 26 -13.29 -10.81 -8.22
CA HIS A 26 -11.95 -10.63 -8.77
C HIS A 26 -10.88 -11.35 -7.92
N LEU A 27 -10.90 -11.21 -6.59
CA LEU A 27 -9.94 -11.86 -5.70
C LEU A 27 -10.09 -13.38 -5.68
N LYS A 28 -11.32 -13.88 -5.83
CA LYS A 28 -11.65 -15.31 -5.85
C LYS A 28 -10.97 -16.07 -6.98
N GLN A 29 -10.69 -15.40 -8.11
CA GLN A 29 -9.87 -15.96 -9.20
C GLN A 29 -8.46 -16.38 -8.76
N TYR A 30 -7.97 -15.83 -7.65
CA TYR A 30 -6.65 -16.08 -7.08
C TYR A 30 -6.72 -16.74 -5.69
N GLN A 31 -7.86 -17.32 -5.30
CA GLN A 31 -8.10 -17.82 -3.96
C GLN A 31 -7.01 -18.81 -3.51
N THR A 32 -6.68 -19.80 -4.33
CA THR A 32 -5.65 -20.81 -4.04
C THR A 32 -4.29 -20.19 -3.70
N GLN A 33 -3.91 -19.10 -4.39
CA GLN A 33 -2.65 -18.38 -4.15
C GLN A 33 -2.76 -17.51 -2.89
N LEU A 34 -3.90 -16.85 -2.69
CA LEU A 34 -4.14 -15.96 -1.57
C LEU A 34 -4.24 -16.69 -0.23
N GLU A 35 -4.82 -17.90 -0.22
CA GLU A 35 -4.91 -18.78 0.95
C GLU A 35 -3.52 -19.26 1.41
N LYS A 36 -2.62 -19.55 0.46
CA LYS A 36 -1.24 -19.99 0.73
C LYS A 36 -0.35 -18.90 1.31
N ARG A 37 -0.76 -17.63 1.28
CA ARG A 37 0.01 -16.54 1.87
C ARG A 37 0.17 -16.76 3.36
N TRP A 38 1.41 -16.70 3.83
CA TRP A 38 1.71 -16.72 5.26
C TRP A 38 1.19 -15.46 5.95
N ASP A 39 1.56 -14.29 5.41
CA ASP A 39 1.22 -12.98 5.97
C ASP A 39 -0.10 -12.46 5.35
N LYS A 40 -1.22 -12.75 6.03
CA LYS A 40 -2.59 -12.35 5.67
C LYS A 40 -3.42 -12.04 6.93
N GLY A 41 -4.62 -11.49 6.73
CA GLY A 41 -5.58 -11.28 7.82
C GLY A 41 -6.24 -12.57 8.30
N ASN A 42 -7.42 -12.43 8.91
CA ASN A 42 -8.23 -13.56 9.36
C ASN A 42 -8.83 -14.32 8.17
N HIS A 43 -9.11 -13.61 7.08
CA HIS A 43 -9.64 -14.19 5.84
C HIS A 43 -8.60 -14.15 4.71
N TRP A 44 -8.70 -15.08 3.76
CA TRP A 44 -7.74 -15.18 2.64
C TRP A 44 -7.74 -13.95 1.73
N TRP A 45 -8.85 -13.22 1.64
CA TRP A 45 -8.95 -11.98 0.88
C TRP A 45 -8.36 -10.77 1.62
N GLU A 46 -8.07 -10.87 2.92
CA GLU A 46 -7.54 -9.76 3.70
C GLU A 46 -6.03 -9.62 3.52
N LEU A 47 -5.56 -8.38 3.43
CA LEU A 47 -4.15 -8.04 3.56
C LEU A 47 -3.68 -8.21 5.00
N ARG A 48 -2.37 -8.32 5.17
CA ARG A 48 -1.74 -8.40 6.49
C ARG A 48 -2.17 -7.24 7.41
N PRO A 49 -2.31 -7.47 8.72
CA PRO A 49 -2.60 -6.40 9.66
C PRO A 49 -1.42 -5.40 9.72
N CYS A 50 -1.66 -4.14 9.35
CA CYS A 50 -0.65 -3.10 9.39
C CYS A 50 -1.23 -1.77 9.89
N LYS A 51 -0.57 -1.18 10.90
CA LYS A 51 -1.01 0.08 11.54
C LYS A 51 -0.82 1.33 10.67
N TYR A 52 -0.16 1.21 9.52
CA TYR A 52 0.24 2.36 8.70
C TYR A 52 -0.62 2.55 7.45
N TYR A 53 -1.65 1.73 7.21
CA TYR A 53 -2.46 1.88 6.00
C TYR A 53 -3.13 3.25 5.90
N ASP A 54 -3.66 3.78 7.01
CA ASP A 54 -4.31 5.10 7.04
C ASP A 54 -3.30 6.23 6.82
N LYS A 55 -2.01 5.97 7.10
CA LYS A 55 -0.94 6.94 6.91
C LYS A 55 -0.60 7.14 5.42
N PHE A 56 -1.04 6.26 4.52
CA PHE A 56 -0.92 6.49 3.08
C PHE A 56 -1.85 7.60 2.58
N SER A 57 -2.88 7.97 3.32
CA SER A 57 -3.74 9.09 2.94
C SER A 57 -3.22 10.45 3.43
N LEU A 58 -2.14 10.46 4.20
CA LEU A 58 -1.51 11.69 4.69
C LEU A 58 -0.47 12.23 3.68
N PRO A 59 -0.19 13.55 3.72
CA PRO A 59 1.01 14.11 3.15
C PRO A 59 2.25 13.38 3.67
N LYS A 60 3.13 12.98 2.75
CA LYS A 60 4.28 12.14 3.07
C LYS A 60 5.42 12.27 2.06
N ILE A 61 6.61 11.93 2.52
CA ILE A 61 7.82 11.82 1.70
C ILE A 61 8.10 10.34 1.46
N HIS A 62 8.18 9.91 0.20
CA HIS A 62 8.58 8.56 -0.19
C HIS A 62 10.09 8.48 -0.41
N ILE A 63 10.69 7.39 0.07
CA ILE A 63 12.14 7.14 0.02
C ILE A 63 12.34 5.70 -0.45
N PRO A 64 12.99 5.45 -1.60
CA PRO A 64 13.34 4.09 -2.00
C PRO A 64 14.37 3.53 -1.02
N ALA A 65 14.22 2.27 -0.62
CA ALA A 65 15.20 1.62 0.26
C ALA A 65 16.55 1.39 -0.45
N PHE A 66 16.51 1.25 -1.78
CA PHE A 66 17.68 1.05 -2.61
C PHE A 66 17.67 2.03 -3.78
N ALA A 67 18.65 2.93 -3.81
CA ALA A 67 18.89 3.84 -4.92
C ALA A 67 20.38 4.15 -5.02
N LEU A 68 20.89 4.35 -6.24
CA LEU A 68 22.28 4.74 -6.50
C LEU A 68 22.55 6.20 -6.10
N GLU A 69 21.50 6.99 -5.98
CA GLU A 69 21.53 8.42 -5.68
C GLU A 69 20.37 8.75 -4.73
N SER A 70 20.49 9.89 -4.04
CA SER A 70 19.42 10.46 -3.24
C SER A 70 18.16 10.65 -4.08
N ARG A 71 17.06 9.96 -3.74
CA ARG A 71 15.78 10.05 -4.46
C ARG A 71 14.63 10.15 -3.48
N PHE A 72 13.81 11.17 -3.63
CA PHE A 72 12.70 11.48 -2.74
C PHE A 72 11.50 11.96 -3.57
N ALA A 73 10.29 11.66 -3.10
CA ALA A 73 9.08 12.16 -3.72
C ALA A 73 8.10 12.66 -2.65
N ILE A 74 7.61 13.89 -2.81
CA ILE A 74 6.52 14.42 -2.01
C ILE A 74 5.21 13.91 -2.59
N ASP A 75 4.35 13.42 -1.71
CA ASP A 75 3.03 12.93 -2.04
C ASP A 75 2.00 13.53 -1.08
N LYS A 76 0.91 14.05 -1.62
CA LYS A 76 -0.18 14.70 -0.86
C LYS A 76 -1.16 13.71 -0.23
N GLY A 77 -0.95 12.40 -0.36
CA GLY A 77 -1.87 11.38 0.13
C GLY A 77 -2.45 10.46 -0.95
N GLU A 78 -1.95 10.55 -2.18
CA GLU A 78 -2.54 9.93 -3.36
C GLU A 78 -1.87 8.60 -3.71
N TYR A 79 -0.60 8.42 -3.33
CA TYR A 79 0.20 7.27 -3.73
C TYR A 79 0.51 6.33 -2.57
N VAL A 80 0.53 5.04 -2.91
CA VAL A 80 1.01 3.97 -2.06
C VAL A 80 2.37 3.49 -2.55
N SER A 81 3.28 3.28 -1.62
CA SER A 81 4.58 2.67 -1.91
C SER A 81 4.56 1.20 -1.55
N LEU A 82 5.13 0.37 -2.43
CA LEU A 82 5.36 -1.05 -2.17
C LEU A 82 6.80 -1.26 -1.69
N ASN A 83 7.05 -2.37 -1.00
CA ASN A 83 8.38 -2.76 -0.58
C ASN A 83 9.31 -2.97 -1.81
N PRO A 84 10.59 -2.55 -1.79
CA PRO A 84 11.32 -1.93 -0.68
C PRO A 84 11.38 -0.40 -0.80
N ALA A 85 10.38 0.28 -0.25
CA ALA A 85 10.34 1.72 -0.10
C ALA A 85 9.74 2.08 1.26
N TYR A 86 10.24 3.17 1.83
CA TYR A 86 9.77 3.76 3.08
C TYR A 86 9.01 5.04 2.80
N PHE A 87 8.21 5.47 3.76
CA PHE A 87 7.60 6.79 3.72
C PHE A 87 7.56 7.43 5.09
N ILE A 88 7.69 8.75 5.12
CA ILE A 88 7.57 9.57 6.32
C ILE A 88 6.25 10.33 6.23
N PRO A 89 5.22 9.98 7.03
CA PRO A 89 3.89 10.60 6.98
C PRO A 89 3.88 11.94 7.73
N LYS A 90 4.69 12.88 7.26
CA LYS A 90 4.75 14.27 7.69
C LYS A 90 4.99 15.17 6.48
N ASP A 91 4.35 16.33 6.50
CA ASP A 91 4.68 17.45 5.62
C ASP A 91 5.71 18.34 6.33
N ASP A 92 6.95 17.83 6.44
CA ASP A 92 8.05 18.57 7.06
C ASP A 92 9.12 18.88 6.02
N LYS A 93 9.17 20.15 5.61
CA LYS A 93 10.11 20.65 4.59
C LYS A 93 11.57 20.56 5.03
N TYR A 94 11.86 20.46 6.34
CA TYR A 94 13.23 20.30 6.83
C TYR A 94 13.78 18.88 6.60
N LEU A 95 12.90 17.90 6.38
CA LEU A 95 13.28 16.54 6.00
C LEU A 95 13.50 16.39 4.49
N TRP A 96 13.36 17.48 3.74
CA TRP A 96 13.64 17.49 2.31
C TRP A 96 15.15 17.56 2.08
N PRO A 97 15.74 16.61 1.32
CA PRO A 97 17.16 16.66 1.01
C PRO A 97 17.41 17.78 0.00
N PHE A 98 18.29 18.69 0.40
CA PHE A 98 18.86 19.73 -0.45
C PHE A 98 19.86 19.14 -1.46
#